data_AF-A0A7W0BUR2-F1
#
_entry.id   AF-A0A7W0BUR2-F1
#
_cell.length_a   1.000
_cell.length_b   1.000
_cell.length_c   1.000
_cell.angle_alpha   90.00
_cell.angle_beta   90.00
_cell.angle_gamma   90.00
#
_symmetry.space_group_name_H-M   'P 1'
#
loop_
_entity.id
_entity.type
_entity.pdbx_description
1 polymer ?
#
loop_
_entity_poly.entity_id
_entity_poly.type
_entity_poly.pdbx_seq_one_letter_code
_entity_poly.pdbx_strand_id
1 'polypeptide(L)'
;MKKVFSLLFVWFLVMTAVATPADAGKFTNPGSGGAPGTWYIGSTPDNLNPSAPVILFVQGLNSSASTWYDNNDMYETAYNNGYQTAFLELYDSSGTSEDMWDNGSLLAAKIQEIYNYFGKKLVLVTHSKGGIDAQTALVHYNAYPYVSNVITLGSPHYGSQLADLAYSSWASWLTDILGSKSDGTYSLQTSYMNYFRSITDHHANVNKNNYYTLAGTKWGSFGSSLYWGGLYLSQYGTNDGAVTVANAYLPNGQMLRIGDWNHSTIKYGSSTFSIFKPFLTTNGAASSSIQTASLVSEKGFESDEAGSHVIRGGIFQQTAVENLTVESNVRTLTINWMSDQPVDTLTMISPDHQTVNVPVDVYQEEGVFQGAWNHVAVINQPMSGEWKIEAKNDDTSAYLFVATFDSELTKNIKLKPKNNKDKWVIEMDGTKIKTKKTKVEYSLDFVAKENNPGKKKGKKLKEKVSLSEHEEIMIPKQNEAGVYHLTIDIKGETLDGKPFERTFVQTIYKDEKGNMY
;
A
#
# COMPACT_ATOMS: atom_id res chain seq x y z
N MET A 1 0.58 27.49 -77.34
CA MET A 1 0.35 28.88 -76.86
C MET A 1 -0.72 28.86 -75.77
N LYS A 2 -0.38 29.41 -74.59
CA LYS A 2 -1.21 29.98 -73.50
C LYS A 2 -2.74 29.64 -73.37
N LYS A 3 -3.08 29.22 -72.14
CA LYS A 3 -4.20 29.64 -71.23
C LYS A 3 -5.54 28.84 -71.13
N VAL A 4 -5.78 28.38 -69.87
CA VAL A 4 -6.95 28.58 -68.96
C VAL A 4 -8.29 27.86 -69.25
N PHE A 5 -8.82 27.15 -68.23
CA PHE A 5 -10.18 27.20 -67.63
C PHE A 5 -10.25 26.04 -66.57
N SER A 6 -10.24 26.22 -65.25
CA SER A 6 -11.18 26.85 -64.30
C SER A 6 -12.61 26.25 -64.33
N LEU A 7 -12.94 25.47 -63.30
CA LEU A 7 -14.31 25.11 -62.93
C LEU A 7 -14.41 25.07 -61.40
N LEU A 8 -14.99 26.14 -60.86
CA LEU A 8 -15.39 26.34 -59.48
C LEU A 8 -16.67 25.54 -59.19
N PHE A 9 -16.68 24.75 -58.11
CA PHE A 9 -17.90 24.21 -57.53
C PHE A 9 -18.21 24.99 -56.25
N VAL A 10 -19.29 25.76 -56.29
CA VAL A 10 -19.86 26.50 -55.15
C VAL A 10 -20.70 25.52 -54.34
N TRP A 11 -20.42 25.38 -53.04
CA TRP A 11 -21.35 24.72 -52.12
C TRP A 11 -21.71 25.65 -50.96
N PHE A 12 -23.02 25.74 -50.76
CA PHE A 12 -23.74 26.61 -49.84
C PHE A 12 -23.35 26.35 -48.37
N LEU A 13 -22.98 27.40 -47.65
CA LEU A 13 -22.81 27.40 -46.21
C LEU A 13 -24.18 27.66 -45.55
N VAL A 14 -24.84 26.61 -45.07
CA VAL A 14 -25.99 26.74 -44.17
C VAL A 14 -25.42 26.92 -42.76
N MET A 15 -25.46 28.14 -42.23
CA MET A 15 -25.21 28.40 -40.82
C MET A 15 -26.34 27.80 -39.97
N THR A 16 -26.13 26.60 -39.44
CA THR A 16 -26.83 26.18 -38.23
C THR A 16 -26.15 26.86 -37.05
N ALA A 17 -26.82 27.86 -36.47
CA ALA A 17 -26.48 28.39 -35.16
C ALA A 17 -26.64 27.26 -34.13
N VAL A 18 -25.54 26.56 -33.86
CA VAL A 18 -25.45 25.69 -32.68
C VAL A 18 -25.41 26.65 -31.50
N ALA A 19 -26.49 26.69 -30.73
CA ALA A 19 -26.47 27.33 -29.41
C ALA A 19 -25.35 26.65 -28.62
N THR A 20 -24.25 27.38 -28.41
CA THR A 20 -23.25 27.00 -27.41
C THR A 20 -24.00 26.90 -26.08
N PRO A 21 -23.89 25.77 -25.35
CA PRO A 21 -24.40 25.75 -23.99
C PRO A 21 -23.77 26.92 -23.24
N ALA A 22 -24.62 27.63 -22.49
CA ALA A 22 -24.23 28.74 -21.65
C ALA A 22 -23.01 28.34 -20.81
N ASP A 23 -22.10 29.30 -20.67
CA ASP A 23 -20.94 29.27 -19.77
C ASP A 23 -21.39 28.72 -18.40
N ALA A 24 -21.14 27.43 -18.16
CA ALA A 24 -21.39 26.81 -16.87
C ALA A 24 -20.43 27.45 -15.86
N GLY A 25 -20.92 27.74 -14.65
CA GLY A 25 -20.15 28.41 -13.61
C GLY A 25 -18.70 27.89 -13.53
N LYS A 26 -17.75 28.81 -13.61
CA LYS A 26 -16.31 28.50 -13.68
C LYS A 26 -15.87 27.77 -12.41
N PHE A 27 -15.77 26.45 -12.48
CA PHE A 27 -15.16 25.61 -11.46
C PHE A 27 -13.66 25.89 -11.40
N THR A 28 -13.11 25.96 -10.19
CA THR A 28 -11.68 26.19 -9.97
C THR A 28 -11.11 25.17 -8.99
N ASN A 29 -9.90 24.69 -9.28
CA ASN A 29 -9.18 23.83 -8.35
C ASN A 29 -8.90 24.60 -7.05
N PRO A 30 -9.08 23.96 -5.88
CA PRO A 30 -8.65 24.52 -4.61
C PRO A 30 -7.13 24.67 -4.57
N GLY A 31 -6.62 25.53 -3.69
CA GLY A 31 -5.17 25.63 -3.46
C GLY A 31 -4.59 24.31 -2.93
N SER A 32 -3.29 24.08 -3.13
CA SER A 32 -2.57 22.87 -2.68
C SER A 32 -1.18 23.21 -2.16
N GLY A 33 -0.60 22.30 -1.38
CA GLY A 33 0.75 22.45 -0.81
C GLY A 33 0.79 23.45 0.35
N GLY A 34 -0.35 23.64 1.02
CA GLY A 34 -0.44 24.48 2.22
C GLY A 34 0.23 23.80 3.41
N ALA A 35 0.54 24.58 4.45
CA ALA A 35 1.04 24.02 5.71
C ALA A 35 -0.01 23.05 6.33
N PRO A 36 0.42 22.02 7.08
CA PRO A 36 -0.50 21.10 7.75
C PRO A 36 -1.56 21.85 8.57
N GLY A 37 -2.83 21.45 8.39
CA GLY A 37 -4.00 22.10 8.99
C GLY A 37 -4.62 23.20 8.13
N THR A 38 -4.01 23.55 7.00
CA THR A 38 -4.64 24.41 5.99
C THR A 38 -5.77 23.62 5.33
N TRP A 39 -6.95 24.22 5.22
CA TRP A 39 -8.07 23.61 4.51
C TRP A 39 -8.67 24.59 3.50
N TYR A 40 -9.23 24.04 2.43
CA TYR A 40 -9.75 24.78 1.29
C TYR A 40 -11.20 24.45 1.03
N ILE A 41 -11.94 25.43 0.51
CA ILE A 41 -13.34 25.31 0.14
C ILE A 41 -13.40 25.07 -1.38
N GLY A 42 -14.17 24.07 -1.80
CA GLY A 42 -14.50 23.89 -3.21
C GLY A 42 -15.49 24.93 -3.72
N SER A 43 -15.53 25.13 -5.03
CA SER A 43 -16.56 25.90 -5.73
C SER A 43 -17.95 25.39 -5.34
N THR A 44 -18.88 26.31 -5.09
CA THR A 44 -20.28 25.94 -4.82
C THR A 44 -20.98 25.62 -6.14
N PRO A 45 -21.61 24.44 -6.29
CA PRO A 45 -22.27 24.07 -7.53
C PRO A 45 -23.61 24.78 -7.73
N ASP A 46 -23.94 25.11 -8.97
CA ASP A 46 -25.21 25.78 -9.32
C ASP A 46 -26.44 24.90 -9.00
N ASN A 47 -26.27 23.58 -9.06
CA ASN A 47 -27.27 22.57 -8.70
C ASN A 47 -27.16 22.09 -7.24
N LEU A 48 -26.69 22.96 -6.33
CA LEU A 48 -26.49 22.65 -4.91
C LEU A 48 -27.71 21.95 -4.30
N ASN A 49 -27.49 20.79 -3.69
CA ASN A 49 -28.47 20.17 -2.81
C ASN A 49 -28.31 20.72 -1.38
N PRO A 50 -29.20 21.59 -0.89
CA PRO A 50 -29.05 22.23 0.42
C PRO A 50 -29.12 21.24 1.59
N SER A 51 -29.78 20.08 1.39
CA SER A 51 -29.93 19.03 2.40
C SER A 51 -28.77 18.03 2.46
N ALA A 52 -27.89 18.05 1.45
CA ALA A 52 -26.74 17.17 1.39
C ALA A 52 -25.67 17.58 2.43
N PRO A 53 -24.91 16.60 2.97
CA PRO A 53 -23.73 16.90 3.78
C PRO A 53 -22.65 17.60 2.95
N VAL A 54 -21.70 18.22 3.63
CA VAL A 54 -20.44 18.66 3.01
C VAL A 54 -19.50 17.46 2.94
N ILE A 55 -18.86 17.26 1.78
CA ILE A 55 -17.85 16.20 1.62
C ILE A 55 -16.49 16.77 2.05
N LEU A 56 -15.88 16.17 3.07
CA LEU A 56 -14.49 16.43 3.42
C LEU A 56 -13.61 15.34 2.80
N PHE A 57 -12.75 15.73 1.88
CA PHE A 57 -11.78 14.85 1.26
C PHE A 57 -10.49 14.76 2.10
N VAL A 58 -10.03 13.54 2.38
CA VAL A 58 -8.86 13.27 3.24
C VAL A 58 -7.84 12.41 2.49
N GLN A 59 -6.66 12.97 2.24
CA GLN A 59 -5.56 12.33 1.52
C GLN A 59 -4.93 11.14 2.28
N GLY A 60 -4.08 10.37 1.59
CA GLY A 60 -3.29 9.28 2.18
C GLY A 60 -1.82 9.64 2.41
N LEU A 61 -1.01 8.59 2.64
CA LEU A 61 0.43 8.66 2.89
C LEU A 61 1.16 9.42 1.77
N ASN A 62 2.10 10.30 2.14
CA ASN A 62 2.95 11.08 1.23
C ASN A 62 2.16 11.86 0.14
N SER A 63 0.93 12.26 0.44
CA SER A 63 0.06 12.95 -0.51
C SER A 63 -0.37 14.32 0.02
N SER A 64 -1.20 15.04 -0.74
CA SER A 64 -1.72 16.37 -0.42
C SER A 64 -3.20 16.46 -0.80
N ALA A 65 -3.82 17.60 -0.46
CA ALA A 65 -5.21 17.87 -0.82
C ALA A 65 -5.46 17.74 -2.33
N SER A 66 -4.43 17.99 -3.15
CA SER A 66 -4.55 17.96 -4.61
C SER A 66 -4.75 16.59 -5.21
N THR A 67 -4.55 15.52 -4.44
CA THR A 67 -4.84 14.14 -4.85
C THR A 67 -6.27 13.93 -5.33
N TRP A 68 -7.19 14.84 -4.98
CA TRP A 68 -8.62 14.79 -5.32
C TRP A 68 -9.02 15.61 -6.56
N TYR A 69 -8.11 16.40 -7.13
CA TYR A 69 -8.39 17.30 -8.27
C TYR A 69 -7.25 17.48 -9.27
N ASP A 70 -6.03 17.04 -8.95
CA ASP A 70 -4.93 16.93 -9.91
C ASP A 70 -4.89 15.51 -10.47
N ASN A 71 -5.13 15.38 -11.78
CA ASN A 71 -5.24 14.08 -12.47
C ASN A 71 -6.23 13.11 -11.78
N ASN A 72 -7.26 13.68 -11.14
CA ASN A 72 -8.34 12.97 -10.46
C ASN A 72 -9.64 13.76 -10.65
N ASP A 73 -10.68 13.09 -11.14
CA ASP A 73 -12.00 13.66 -11.42
C ASP A 73 -12.98 13.58 -10.22
N MET A 74 -12.53 13.18 -9.03
CA MET A 74 -13.39 13.01 -7.85
C MET A 74 -14.02 14.34 -7.40
N TYR A 75 -13.25 15.42 -7.31
CA TYR A 75 -13.78 16.74 -6.96
C TYR A 75 -14.80 17.21 -8.00
N GLU A 76 -14.45 17.15 -9.29
CA GLU A 76 -15.36 17.53 -10.38
C GLU A 76 -16.64 16.70 -10.35
N THR A 77 -16.53 15.38 -10.12
CA THR A 77 -17.66 14.47 -10.00
C THR A 77 -18.57 14.87 -8.83
N ALA A 78 -18.01 15.19 -7.66
CA ALA A 78 -18.79 15.66 -6.52
C ALA A 78 -19.50 17.00 -6.80
N TYR A 79 -18.79 17.95 -7.42
CA TYR A 79 -19.33 19.25 -7.82
C TYR A 79 -20.51 19.09 -8.77
N ASN A 80 -20.35 18.32 -9.85
CA ASN A 80 -21.40 18.06 -10.84
C ASN A 80 -22.63 17.35 -10.24
N ASN A 81 -22.45 16.64 -9.12
CA ASN A 81 -23.53 15.99 -8.38
C ASN A 81 -24.15 16.87 -7.27
N GLY A 82 -23.81 18.16 -7.21
CA GLY A 82 -24.48 19.14 -6.33
C GLY A 82 -23.99 19.13 -4.88
N TYR A 83 -22.77 18.65 -4.61
CA TYR A 83 -22.18 18.62 -3.28
C TYR A 83 -21.25 19.81 -3.03
N GLN A 84 -21.32 20.39 -1.83
CA GLN A 84 -20.25 21.25 -1.31
C GLN A 84 -19.10 20.38 -0.82
N THR A 85 -17.86 20.83 -1.05
CA THR A 85 -16.66 20.08 -0.71
C THR A 85 -15.67 20.91 0.08
N ALA A 86 -14.87 20.24 0.90
CA ALA A 86 -13.73 20.78 1.62
C ALA A 86 -12.54 19.82 1.47
N PHE A 87 -11.34 20.38 1.52
CA PHE A 87 -10.07 19.67 1.35
C PHE A 87 -9.13 20.07 2.47
N LEU A 88 -8.36 19.14 3.01
CA LEU A 88 -7.46 19.39 4.14
C LEU A 88 -6.04 18.90 3.84
N GLU A 89 -5.06 19.74 4.13
CA GLU A 89 -3.65 19.35 4.19
C GLU A 89 -3.35 18.71 5.56
N LEU A 90 -2.98 17.45 5.57
CA LEU A 90 -2.42 16.75 6.75
C LEU A 90 -0.89 16.88 6.77
N TYR A 91 -0.22 16.30 7.78
CA TYR A 91 1.24 16.39 7.88
C TYR A 91 1.96 15.78 6.67
N ASP A 92 1.36 14.78 6.02
CA ASP A 92 1.84 14.12 4.81
C ASP A 92 2.10 15.10 3.65
N SER A 93 1.42 16.26 3.62
CA SER A 93 1.62 17.28 2.57
C SER A 93 2.96 18.01 2.68
N SER A 94 3.62 17.95 3.84
CA SER A 94 4.88 18.65 4.13
C SER A 94 6.14 17.86 3.74
N GLY A 95 5.98 16.65 3.20
CA GLY A 95 7.07 15.79 2.78
C GLY A 95 7.61 14.85 3.87
N THR A 96 7.08 14.91 5.10
CA THR A 96 7.31 13.89 6.13
C THR A 96 5.97 13.46 6.70
N SER A 97 5.56 12.23 6.39
CA SER A 97 4.27 11.70 6.80
C SER A 97 4.29 11.27 8.27
N GLU A 98 3.35 11.79 9.05
CA GLU A 98 3.17 11.47 10.47
C GLU A 98 2.21 10.30 10.68
N ASP A 99 2.19 9.74 11.89
CA ASP A 99 1.30 8.63 12.22
C ASP A 99 -0.17 9.05 12.31
N MET A 100 -1.05 8.07 12.57
CA MET A 100 -2.48 8.31 12.64
C MET A 100 -2.94 9.04 13.91
N TRP A 101 -2.10 9.12 14.95
CA TRP A 101 -2.42 9.84 16.18
C TRP A 101 -2.26 11.35 15.96
N ASP A 102 -1.13 11.77 15.40
CA ASP A 102 -0.89 13.18 15.10
C ASP A 102 -1.81 13.69 13.99
N ASN A 103 -1.94 12.95 12.88
CA ASN A 103 -2.91 13.29 11.84
C ASN A 103 -4.36 13.26 12.35
N GLY A 104 -4.73 12.27 13.17
CA GLY A 104 -6.07 12.14 13.73
C GLY A 104 -6.43 13.32 14.65
N SER A 105 -5.49 13.79 15.46
CA SER A 105 -5.64 14.97 16.32
C SER A 105 -5.87 16.24 15.49
N LEU A 106 -5.02 16.47 14.49
CA LEU A 106 -5.14 17.61 13.57
C LEU A 106 -6.46 17.57 12.80
N LEU A 107 -6.81 16.42 12.24
CA LEU A 107 -8.05 16.20 11.49
C LEU A 107 -9.28 16.43 12.38
N ALA A 108 -9.28 15.98 13.63
CA ALA A 108 -10.39 16.21 14.56
C ALA A 108 -10.65 17.70 14.81
N ALA A 109 -9.60 18.48 15.05
CA ALA A 109 -9.70 19.94 15.21
C ALA A 109 -10.29 20.60 13.95
N LYS A 110 -9.83 20.17 12.76
CA LYS A 110 -10.27 20.75 11.49
C LYS A 110 -11.66 20.32 11.08
N ILE A 111 -12.09 19.09 11.39
CA ILE A 111 -13.48 18.65 11.22
C ILE A 111 -14.44 19.59 11.97
N GLN A 112 -14.13 19.94 13.22
CA GLN A 112 -14.96 20.84 14.01
C GLN A 112 -14.99 22.25 13.41
N GLU A 113 -13.85 22.78 12.99
CA GLU A 113 -13.74 24.09 12.33
C GLU A 113 -14.59 24.14 11.04
N ILE A 114 -14.45 23.13 10.18
CA ILE A 114 -15.17 23.02 8.91
C ILE A 114 -16.67 22.85 9.15
N TYR A 115 -17.08 22.01 10.11
CA TYR A 115 -18.47 21.86 10.52
C TYR A 115 -19.08 23.21 10.93
N ASN A 116 -18.38 23.99 11.75
CA ASN A 116 -18.84 25.30 12.21
C ASN A 116 -18.95 26.30 11.06
N TYR A 117 -18.02 26.26 10.10
CA TYR A 117 -18.05 27.12 8.91
C TYR A 117 -19.28 26.86 8.05
N PHE A 118 -19.57 25.59 7.72
CA PHE A 118 -20.68 25.24 6.85
C PHE A 118 -22.03 25.12 7.57
N GLY A 119 -22.03 24.94 8.89
CA GLY A 119 -23.24 24.68 9.68
C GLY A 119 -23.92 23.35 9.34
N LYS A 120 -23.18 22.39 8.77
CA LYS A 120 -23.68 21.09 8.29
C LYS A 120 -22.78 19.96 8.75
N LYS A 121 -23.37 18.79 9.02
CA LYS A 121 -22.59 17.57 9.21
C LYS A 121 -21.77 17.24 7.97
N LEU A 122 -20.59 16.67 8.21
CA LEU A 122 -19.68 16.25 7.16
C LEU A 122 -19.90 14.77 6.81
N VAL A 123 -19.55 14.40 5.59
CA VAL A 123 -19.20 13.02 5.19
C VAL A 123 -17.74 13.03 4.78
N LEU A 124 -16.95 12.10 5.31
CA LEU A 124 -15.54 12.00 4.97
C LEU A 124 -15.38 11.03 3.80
N VAL A 125 -14.61 11.41 2.79
CA VAL A 125 -14.17 10.52 1.70
C VAL A 125 -12.65 10.46 1.76
N THR A 126 -12.13 9.28 2.07
CA THR A 126 -10.73 9.10 2.47
C THR A 126 -10.04 8.10 1.55
N HIS A 127 -8.77 8.35 1.22
CA HIS A 127 -7.95 7.42 0.44
C HIS A 127 -6.81 6.85 1.29
N SER A 128 -6.55 5.54 1.15
CA SER A 128 -5.40 4.88 1.75
C SER A 128 -5.30 5.17 3.27
N LYS A 129 -4.12 5.60 3.77
CA LYS A 129 -3.90 5.98 5.18
C LYS A 129 -4.93 6.97 5.74
N GLY A 130 -5.51 7.84 4.92
CA GLY A 130 -6.51 8.83 5.36
C GLY A 130 -7.76 8.22 6.02
N GLY A 131 -8.10 6.97 5.71
CA GLY A 131 -9.19 6.26 6.38
C GLY A 131 -8.86 5.85 7.82
N ILE A 132 -7.60 5.58 8.11
CA ILE A 132 -7.09 5.30 9.46
C ILE A 132 -7.05 6.62 10.24
N ASP A 133 -6.52 7.68 9.63
CA ASP A 133 -6.47 9.03 10.24
C ASP A 133 -7.87 9.53 10.61
N ALA A 134 -8.85 9.35 9.71
CA ALA A 134 -10.25 9.64 9.96
C ALA A 134 -10.83 8.80 11.10
N GLN A 135 -10.52 7.50 11.17
CA GLN A 135 -10.98 6.68 12.28
C GLN A 135 -10.39 7.13 13.61
N THR A 136 -9.12 7.50 13.64
CA THR A 136 -8.48 8.03 14.85
C THR A 136 -9.14 9.33 15.31
N ALA A 137 -9.39 10.27 14.38
CA ALA A 137 -10.07 11.53 14.67
C ALA A 137 -11.45 11.32 15.32
N LEU A 138 -12.26 10.42 14.75
CA LEU A 138 -13.63 10.19 15.21
C LEU A 138 -13.70 9.38 16.49
N VAL A 139 -12.89 8.32 16.59
CA VAL A 139 -12.96 7.37 17.70
C VAL A 139 -12.19 7.88 18.91
N HIS A 140 -10.96 8.34 18.74
CA HIS A 140 -10.04 8.68 19.83
C HIS A 140 -10.00 10.18 20.16
N TYR A 141 -10.27 11.05 19.18
CA TYR A 141 -10.28 12.52 19.36
C TYR A 141 -11.68 13.15 19.36
N ASN A 142 -12.73 12.35 19.54
CA ASN A 142 -14.12 12.79 19.75
C ASN A 142 -14.72 13.67 18.63
N ALA A 143 -14.23 13.58 17.39
CA ALA A 143 -14.82 14.31 16.27
C ALA A 143 -16.12 13.67 15.71
N TYR A 144 -16.52 12.50 16.24
CA TYR A 144 -17.73 11.77 15.81
C TYR A 144 -19.03 12.60 15.72
N PRO A 145 -19.31 13.62 16.57
CA PRO A 145 -20.57 14.36 16.49
C PRO A 145 -20.75 15.15 15.19
N TYR A 146 -19.64 15.59 14.58
CA TYR A 146 -19.61 16.47 13.41
C TYR A 146 -19.70 15.73 12.08
N VAL A 147 -19.49 14.41 12.11
CA VAL A 147 -19.50 13.53 10.95
C VAL A 147 -20.75 12.67 10.96
N SER A 148 -21.23 12.32 9.78
CA SER A 148 -22.32 11.36 9.59
C SER A 148 -21.77 10.00 9.18
N ASN A 149 -21.15 9.93 8.01
CA ASN A 149 -20.57 8.71 7.43
C ASN A 149 -19.12 8.92 7.00
N VAL A 150 -18.38 7.82 6.85
CA VAL A 150 -17.02 7.78 6.33
C VAL A 150 -16.96 6.78 5.17
N ILE A 151 -16.39 7.20 4.05
CA ILE A 151 -16.10 6.35 2.88
C ILE A 151 -14.59 6.10 2.84
N THR A 152 -14.16 4.85 2.93
CA THR A 152 -12.75 4.46 2.86
C THR A 152 -12.43 3.79 1.52
N LEU A 153 -11.46 4.34 0.79
CA LEU A 153 -11.05 3.88 -0.54
C LEU A 153 -9.65 3.25 -0.44
N GLY A 154 -9.58 1.92 -0.40
CA GLY A 154 -8.31 1.18 -0.31
C GLY A 154 -7.55 1.41 0.99
N SER A 155 -8.23 1.71 2.09
CA SER A 155 -7.57 2.03 3.37
C SER A 155 -7.01 0.78 4.06
N PRO A 156 -5.71 0.73 4.42
CA PRO A 156 -5.09 -0.44 5.05
C PRO A 156 -5.42 -0.55 6.55
N HIS A 157 -6.67 -0.87 6.89
CA HIS A 157 -7.14 -0.96 8.28
C HIS A 157 -6.38 -2.00 9.14
N TYR A 158 -5.78 -3.02 8.52
CA TYR A 158 -4.84 -3.97 9.15
C TYR A 158 -3.39 -3.79 8.67
N GLY A 159 -3.05 -2.63 8.12
CA GLY A 159 -1.71 -2.31 7.62
C GLY A 159 -1.41 -2.85 6.23
N SER A 160 -0.16 -2.71 5.81
CA SER A 160 0.34 -3.20 4.52
C SER A 160 1.67 -3.91 4.69
N GLN A 161 1.80 -5.08 4.07
CA GLN A 161 3.05 -5.83 4.06
C GLN A 161 4.16 -5.09 3.30
N LEU A 162 3.84 -4.09 2.46
CA LEU A 162 4.86 -3.20 1.88
C LEU A 162 5.52 -2.32 2.96
N ALA A 163 4.77 -1.91 3.99
CA ALA A 163 5.35 -1.20 5.13
C ALA A 163 6.23 -2.13 5.97
N ASP A 164 5.82 -3.39 6.15
CA ASP A 164 6.66 -4.41 6.79
C ASP A 164 7.97 -4.63 6.01
N LEU A 165 7.89 -4.73 4.68
CA LEU A 165 9.04 -4.87 3.80
C LEU A 165 9.99 -3.68 3.91
N ALA A 166 9.48 -2.44 3.93
CA ALA A 166 10.28 -1.22 4.01
C ALA A 166 11.19 -1.17 5.24
N TYR A 167 10.74 -1.75 6.37
CA TYR A 167 11.54 -1.82 7.59
C TYR A 167 12.34 -3.12 7.75
N SER A 168 12.26 -4.04 6.78
CA SER A 168 13.03 -5.30 6.80
C SER A 168 14.54 -5.06 6.72
N SER A 169 15.32 -6.05 7.17
CA SER A 169 16.80 -5.97 7.16
C SER A 169 17.38 -5.78 5.76
N TRP A 170 16.67 -6.25 4.73
CA TRP A 170 17.10 -6.17 3.33
C TRP A 170 16.71 -4.84 2.66
N ALA A 171 15.57 -4.23 3.02
CA ALA A 171 15.12 -2.97 2.43
C ALA A 171 15.58 -1.72 3.20
N SER A 172 15.97 -1.87 4.46
CA SER A 172 16.31 -0.76 5.36
C SER A 172 17.25 0.27 4.73
N TRP A 173 18.30 -0.18 4.03
CA TRP A 173 19.29 0.69 3.40
C TRP A 173 18.68 1.60 2.33
N LEU A 174 17.83 1.03 1.47
CA LEU A 174 17.16 1.76 0.40
C LEU A 174 16.20 2.80 0.99
N THR A 175 15.40 2.39 1.97
CA THR A 175 14.43 3.30 2.61
C THR A 175 15.08 4.39 3.46
N ASP A 176 16.28 4.15 4.01
CA ASP A 176 17.06 5.17 4.71
C ASP A 176 17.54 6.26 3.74
N ILE A 177 17.92 5.89 2.51
CA ILE A 177 18.33 6.85 1.46
C ILE A 177 17.12 7.62 0.92
N LEU A 178 15.99 6.92 0.68
CA LEU A 178 14.77 7.52 0.14
C LEU A 178 14.01 8.40 1.15
N GLY A 179 14.34 8.31 2.44
CA GLY A 179 13.56 8.98 3.51
C GLY A 179 12.17 8.37 3.72
N SER A 180 11.93 7.18 3.17
CA SER A 180 10.65 6.46 3.22
C SER A 180 10.25 6.00 4.64
N LYS A 181 11.20 5.98 5.57
CA LYS A 181 10.94 5.68 6.99
C LYS A 181 10.44 6.91 7.72
N SER A 182 9.12 7.03 7.77
CA SER A 182 8.42 8.05 8.54
C SER A 182 7.49 7.42 9.57
N ASP A 183 6.99 8.22 10.51
CA ASP A 183 6.04 7.76 11.53
C ASP A 183 4.74 7.26 10.87
N GLY A 184 4.36 7.88 9.74
CA GLY A 184 3.32 7.41 8.84
C GLY A 184 3.56 5.99 8.34
N THR A 185 4.71 5.71 7.69
CA THR A 185 5.02 4.35 7.20
C THR A 185 5.14 3.35 8.36
N TYR A 186 5.78 3.74 9.48
CA TYR A 186 5.91 2.90 10.66
C TYR A 186 4.56 2.44 11.19
N SER A 187 3.58 3.35 11.25
CA SER A 187 2.24 3.05 11.74
C SER A 187 1.46 2.09 10.82
N LEU A 188 1.80 2.02 9.53
CA LEU A 188 1.12 1.15 8.58
C LEU A 188 1.62 -0.31 8.57
N GLN A 189 2.64 -0.63 9.36
CA GLN A 189 3.09 -2.01 9.53
C GLN A 189 1.97 -2.87 10.10
N THR A 190 1.84 -4.10 9.60
CA THR A 190 0.67 -4.94 9.88
C THR A 190 0.52 -5.24 11.36
N SER A 191 1.63 -5.52 12.05
CA SER A 191 1.63 -5.76 13.49
C SER A 191 1.26 -4.53 14.33
N TYR A 192 1.68 -3.33 13.93
CA TYR A 192 1.26 -2.09 14.60
C TYR A 192 -0.23 -1.81 14.38
N MET A 193 -0.74 -2.08 13.17
CA MET A 193 -2.17 -1.96 12.88
C MET A 193 -3.01 -3.02 13.61
N ASN A 194 -2.50 -4.24 13.85
CA ASN A 194 -3.15 -5.22 14.72
C ASN A 194 -3.28 -4.70 16.17
N TYR A 195 -2.24 -4.05 16.69
CA TYR A 195 -2.34 -3.35 17.97
C TYR A 195 -3.38 -2.23 17.93
N PHE A 196 -3.37 -1.39 16.88
CA PHE A 196 -4.35 -0.33 16.71
C PHE A 196 -5.79 -0.86 16.69
N ARG A 197 -6.05 -1.98 16.00
CA ARG A 197 -7.35 -2.68 16.04
C ARG A 197 -7.72 -3.09 17.46
N SER A 198 -6.80 -3.69 18.20
CA SER A 198 -7.06 -4.18 19.57
C SER A 198 -7.55 -3.11 20.54
N ILE A 199 -7.11 -1.85 20.36
CA ILE A 199 -7.51 -0.72 21.21
C ILE A 199 -8.64 0.12 20.61
N THR A 200 -8.89 0.03 19.30
CA THR A 200 -9.88 0.84 18.58
C THR A 200 -11.22 0.13 18.45
N ASP A 201 -11.21 -1.16 18.14
CA ASP A 201 -12.43 -1.92 17.82
C ASP A 201 -13.34 -2.12 19.04
N HIS A 202 -12.79 -1.94 20.25
CA HIS A 202 -13.52 -1.99 21.52
C HIS A 202 -13.73 -0.60 22.15
N HIS A 203 -13.36 0.48 21.46
CA HIS A 203 -13.50 1.82 21.98
C HIS A 203 -14.99 2.24 22.03
N ALA A 204 -15.38 3.02 23.05
CA ALA A 204 -16.77 3.44 23.25
C ALA A 204 -17.38 4.24 22.08
N ASN A 205 -16.52 4.84 21.26
CA ASN A 205 -16.93 5.64 20.11
C ASN A 205 -16.93 4.87 18.77
N VAL A 206 -16.51 3.60 18.73
CA VAL A 206 -16.29 2.86 17.47
C VAL A 206 -17.55 2.79 16.58
N ASN A 207 -18.73 2.71 17.19
CA ASN A 207 -20.02 2.61 16.50
C ASN A 207 -20.79 3.95 16.42
N LYS A 208 -20.13 5.10 16.63
CA LYS A 208 -20.79 6.42 16.60
C LYS A 208 -20.96 6.98 15.19
N ASN A 209 -20.21 6.47 14.22
CA ASN A 209 -20.32 6.81 12.80
C ASN A 209 -20.36 5.51 11.97
N ASN A 210 -20.97 5.58 10.78
CA ASN A 210 -20.96 4.45 9.85
C ASN A 210 -19.74 4.54 8.93
N TYR A 211 -19.10 3.40 8.69
CA TYR A 211 -17.99 3.27 7.75
C TYR A 211 -18.38 2.41 6.56
N TYR A 212 -18.03 2.86 5.37
CA TYR A 212 -18.30 2.20 4.11
C TYR A 212 -17.01 2.08 3.30
N THR A 213 -16.63 0.86 2.97
CA THR A 213 -15.31 0.56 2.42
C THR A 213 -15.42 0.08 0.98
N LEU A 214 -14.49 0.53 0.14
CA LEU A 214 -14.23 -0.05 -1.17
C LEU A 214 -12.78 -0.56 -1.23
N ALA A 215 -12.59 -1.73 -1.84
CA ALA A 215 -11.28 -2.35 -2.02
C ALA A 215 -11.00 -2.67 -3.50
N GLY A 216 -9.73 -2.63 -3.90
CA GLY A 216 -9.27 -2.92 -5.25
C GLY A 216 -8.64 -4.30 -5.40
N THR A 217 -8.57 -4.80 -6.63
CA THR A 217 -8.00 -6.12 -6.99
C THR A 217 -6.99 -6.06 -8.13
N LYS A 218 -6.75 -4.88 -8.73
CA LYS A 218 -5.81 -4.69 -9.84
C LYS A 218 -4.52 -4.05 -9.40
N TRP A 219 -3.45 -4.31 -10.14
CA TRP A 219 -2.11 -3.81 -9.82
C TRP A 219 -1.64 -2.73 -10.80
N GLY A 220 -2.46 -2.31 -11.77
CA GLY A 220 -2.02 -1.44 -12.87
C GLY A 220 -1.38 -2.22 -14.02
N SER A 221 -0.72 -1.51 -14.94
CA SER A 221 -0.05 -2.12 -16.09
C SER A 221 1.28 -2.75 -15.69
N PHE A 222 1.72 -3.76 -16.45
CA PHE A 222 3.07 -4.31 -16.33
C PHE A 222 4.11 -3.18 -16.34
N GLY A 223 5.10 -3.23 -15.45
CA GLY A 223 6.11 -2.18 -15.34
C GLY A 223 5.61 -0.86 -14.69
N SER A 224 4.70 -0.94 -13.72
CA SER A 224 4.30 0.21 -12.88
C SER A 224 4.53 -0.08 -11.39
N SER A 225 4.60 0.96 -10.55
CA SER A 225 4.79 0.85 -9.09
C SER A 225 3.81 -0.11 -8.45
N LEU A 226 2.53 0.09 -8.74
CA LEU A 226 1.46 -0.77 -8.24
C LEU A 226 1.57 -2.21 -8.76
N TYR A 227 2.17 -2.45 -9.92
CA TYR A 227 2.31 -3.80 -10.47
C TYR A 227 3.28 -4.61 -9.63
N TRP A 228 4.43 -4.01 -9.29
CA TRP A 228 5.39 -4.67 -8.41
C TRP A 228 4.83 -4.82 -6.99
N GLY A 229 4.23 -3.77 -6.44
CA GLY A 229 3.62 -3.86 -5.11
C GLY A 229 2.59 -4.97 -5.07
N GLY A 230 1.79 -5.11 -6.14
CA GLY A 230 0.80 -6.17 -6.24
C GLY A 230 1.37 -7.57 -6.41
N LEU A 231 2.49 -7.70 -7.14
CA LEU A 231 3.24 -8.95 -7.25
C LEU A 231 3.79 -9.39 -5.89
N TYR A 232 4.44 -8.49 -5.14
CA TYR A 232 4.93 -8.78 -3.79
C TYR A 232 3.77 -9.16 -2.85
N LEU A 233 2.65 -8.44 -2.95
CA LEU A 233 1.48 -8.68 -2.13
C LEU A 233 0.69 -9.94 -2.51
N SER A 234 0.92 -10.52 -3.69
CA SER A 234 0.13 -11.64 -4.21
C SER A 234 0.17 -12.89 -3.34
N GLN A 235 1.26 -13.10 -2.60
CA GLN A 235 1.41 -14.19 -1.63
C GLN A 235 0.47 -14.04 -0.42
N TYR A 236 0.07 -12.81 -0.10
CA TYR A 236 -0.84 -12.47 1.00
C TYR A 236 -2.29 -12.36 0.55
N GLY A 237 -2.56 -12.55 -0.76
CA GLY A 237 -3.88 -12.59 -1.35
C GLY A 237 -4.15 -11.50 -2.39
N THR A 238 -5.40 -11.42 -2.83
CA THR A 238 -5.87 -10.39 -3.77
C THR A 238 -5.63 -9.00 -3.20
N ASN A 239 -5.15 -8.07 -4.03
CA ASN A 239 -4.71 -6.75 -3.59
C ASN A 239 -4.82 -5.72 -4.72
N ASP A 240 -4.69 -4.43 -4.38
CA ASP A 240 -4.80 -3.30 -5.30
C ASP A 240 -3.44 -2.71 -5.75
N GLY A 241 -2.35 -3.43 -5.50
CA GLY A 241 -0.99 -2.96 -5.70
C GLY A 241 -0.33 -2.36 -4.46
N ALA A 242 -1.10 -2.00 -3.42
CA ALA A 242 -0.55 -1.47 -2.17
C ALA A 242 -1.16 -2.09 -0.91
N VAL A 243 -2.42 -2.53 -0.98
CA VAL A 243 -3.20 -3.07 0.13
C VAL A 243 -3.93 -4.32 -0.30
N THR A 244 -3.85 -5.38 0.51
CA THR A 244 -4.65 -6.59 0.27
C THR A 244 -6.12 -6.33 0.58
N VAL A 245 -7.02 -7.02 -0.11
CA VAL A 245 -8.47 -6.94 0.16
C VAL A 245 -8.78 -7.30 1.62
N ALA A 246 -8.05 -8.27 2.17
CA ALA A 246 -8.14 -8.65 3.58
C ALA A 246 -7.78 -7.48 4.51
N ASN A 247 -6.69 -6.76 4.24
CA ASN A 247 -6.27 -5.65 5.07
C ASN A 247 -7.08 -4.38 4.86
N ALA A 248 -7.78 -4.28 3.73
CA ALA A 248 -8.75 -3.22 3.47
C ALA A 248 -10.07 -3.40 4.25
N TYR A 249 -10.33 -4.57 4.83
CA TYR A 249 -11.55 -4.78 5.62
C TYR A 249 -11.50 -3.98 6.93
N LEU A 250 -12.60 -3.30 7.27
CA LEU A 250 -12.74 -2.58 8.53
C LEU A 250 -13.75 -3.28 9.47
N PRO A 251 -13.34 -3.68 10.68
CA PRO A 251 -14.27 -4.13 11.72
C PRO A 251 -15.34 -3.08 12.02
N ASN A 252 -16.59 -3.54 12.19
CA ASN A 252 -17.76 -2.68 12.40
C ASN A 252 -18.09 -1.73 11.23
N GLY A 253 -17.43 -1.86 10.09
CA GLY A 253 -17.76 -1.18 8.84
C GLY A 253 -18.49 -2.08 7.86
N GLN A 254 -18.93 -1.51 6.74
CA GLN A 254 -19.53 -2.25 5.63
C GLN A 254 -18.64 -2.18 4.39
N MET A 255 -18.18 -3.34 3.90
CA MET A 255 -17.57 -3.44 2.57
C MET A 255 -18.65 -3.26 1.49
N LEU A 256 -18.66 -2.13 0.79
CA LEU A 256 -19.62 -1.83 -0.27
C LEU A 256 -19.31 -2.57 -1.57
N ARG A 257 -18.02 -2.61 -1.94
CA ARG A 257 -17.58 -3.27 -3.16
C ARG A 257 -16.09 -3.62 -3.12
N ILE A 258 -15.78 -4.82 -3.58
CA ILE A 258 -14.46 -5.20 -4.06
C ILE A 258 -14.52 -5.13 -5.58
N GLY A 259 -13.66 -4.33 -6.20
CA GLY A 259 -13.74 -4.07 -7.64
C GLY A 259 -12.37 -4.03 -8.31
N ASP A 260 -12.41 -4.02 -9.63
CA ASP A 260 -11.26 -4.09 -10.52
C ASP A 260 -10.50 -2.76 -10.63
N TRP A 261 -10.12 -2.20 -9.49
CA TRP A 261 -9.33 -0.97 -9.35
C TRP A 261 -7.96 -1.29 -8.76
N ASN A 262 -6.98 -0.49 -9.15
CA ASN A 262 -5.71 -0.40 -8.43
C ASN A 262 -5.76 0.74 -7.40
N HIS A 263 -4.73 0.83 -6.58
CA HIS A 263 -4.68 1.78 -5.46
C HIS A 263 -4.82 3.25 -5.89
N SER A 264 -4.49 3.59 -7.14
CA SER A 264 -4.64 4.95 -7.68
C SER A 264 -6.01 5.19 -8.33
N THR A 265 -6.55 4.22 -9.06
CA THR A 265 -7.82 4.37 -9.80
C THR A 265 -9.06 4.26 -8.90
N ILE A 266 -8.93 3.67 -7.70
CA ILE A 266 -10.03 3.55 -6.74
C ILE A 266 -10.51 4.91 -6.22
N LYS A 267 -9.64 5.93 -6.22
CA LYS A 267 -9.97 7.30 -5.78
C LYS A 267 -10.51 8.20 -6.89
N TYR A 268 -10.70 7.70 -8.11
CA TYR A 268 -11.30 8.47 -9.21
C TYR A 268 -12.83 8.49 -9.07
N GLY A 269 -13.42 9.67 -9.31
CA GLY A 269 -14.86 9.88 -9.27
C GLY A 269 -15.59 9.01 -10.28
N SER A 270 -15.09 8.95 -11.51
CA SER A 270 -15.60 8.05 -12.56
C SER A 270 -15.56 6.57 -12.18
N SER A 271 -14.62 6.17 -11.33
CA SER A 271 -14.47 4.78 -10.88
C SER A 271 -15.45 4.39 -9.78
N THR A 272 -15.59 5.23 -8.74
CA THR A 272 -16.22 4.80 -7.47
C THR A 272 -17.35 5.68 -6.95
N PHE A 273 -17.47 6.95 -7.39
CA PHE A 273 -18.43 7.89 -6.79
C PHE A 273 -19.87 7.39 -6.85
N SER A 274 -20.30 6.83 -7.99
CA SER A 274 -21.65 6.31 -8.18
C SER A 274 -22.02 5.20 -7.19
N ILE A 275 -21.03 4.46 -6.67
CA ILE A 275 -21.22 3.36 -5.73
C ILE A 275 -21.51 3.90 -4.33
N PHE A 276 -20.72 4.88 -3.88
CA PHE A 276 -20.85 5.40 -2.51
C PHE A 276 -21.78 6.63 -2.39
N LYS A 277 -22.19 7.24 -3.52
CA LYS A 277 -23.12 8.39 -3.53
C LYS A 277 -24.37 8.19 -2.65
N PRO A 278 -25.04 7.01 -2.63
CA PRO A 278 -26.20 6.79 -1.75
C PRO A 278 -25.91 6.94 -0.26
N PHE A 279 -24.65 6.84 0.15
CA PHE A 279 -24.18 6.94 1.53
C PHE A 279 -23.66 8.35 1.87
N LEU A 280 -23.64 9.28 0.92
CA LEU A 280 -23.34 10.70 1.13
C LEU A 280 -24.57 11.43 1.69
N THR A 281 -25.01 11.06 2.90
CA THR A 281 -26.23 11.53 3.56
C THR A 281 -26.00 11.80 5.04
N THR A 282 -26.77 12.74 5.61
CA THR A 282 -26.77 13.07 7.04
C THR A 282 -27.73 12.21 7.87
N ASN A 283 -28.74 11.63 7.21
CA ASN A 283 -29.61 10.62 7.81
C ASN A 283 -28.89 9.28 7.73
N GLY A 284 -28.73 8.60 8.87
CA GLY A 284 -28.18 7.24 8.90
C GLY A 284 -28.89 6.43 7.81
N ALA A 285 -28.10 5.91 6.85
CA ALA A 285 -28.67 5.24 5.69
C ALA A 285 -29.70 4.24 6.22
N ALA A 286 -30.94 4.34 5.74
CA ALA A 286 -31.96 3.33 6.03
C ALA A 286 -31.28 2.00 5.81
N SER A 287 -31.23 1.14 6.83
CA SER A 287 -30.72 -0.22 6.73
C SER A 287 -31.60 -0.99 5.74
N SER A 288 -31.44 -0.71 4.45
CA SER A 288 -31.80 -1.62 3.40
C SER A 288 -30.90 -2.81 3.65
N SER A 289 -31.53 -3.92 4.01
CA SER A 289 -30.97 -5.25 4.13
C SER A 289 -30.28 -5.65 2.82
N ILE A 290 -29.12 -5.07 2.55
CA ILE A 290 -28.13 -5.64 1.66
C ILE A 290 -27.51 -6.72 2.52
N GLN A 291 -27.77 -7.97 2.15
CA GLN A 291 -27.14 -9.14 2.74
C GLN A 291 -25.68 -8.80 3.01
N THR A 292 -25.34 -8.65 4.30
CA THR A 292 -23.97 -8.80 4.75
C THR A 292 -23.49 -10.09 4.12
N ALA A 293 -22.49 -10.00 3.25
CA ALA A 293 -21.64 -11.15 2.99
C ALA A 293 -20.91 -11.43 4.32
N SER A 294 -21.64 -11.99 5.27
CA SER A 294 -21.13 -12.65 6.47
C SER A 294 -20.43 -13.91 6.01
N LEU A 295 -19.26 -13.78 5.37
CA LEU A 295 -18.29 -14.86 5.17
C LEU A 295 -16.90 -14.25 4.95
N VAL A 296 -16.47 -13.34 5.82
CA VAL A 296 -15.05 -13.12 6.07
C VAL A 296 -14.92 -12.95 7.57
N SER A 297 -14.40 -13.98 8.25
CA SER A 297 -14.35 -14.04 9.71
C SER A 297 -13.63 -12.83 10.31
N GLU A 298 -14.13 -12.31 11.43
CA GLU A 298 -13.60 -11.20 12.25
C GLU A 298 -12.17 -11.39 12.80
N LYS A 299 -11.41 -12.37 12.32
CA LYS A 299 -9.97 -12.44 12.58
C LYS A 299 -9.26 -11.86 11.36
N GLY A 300 -8.49 -10.79 11.58
CA GLY A 300 -7.47 -10.36 10.63
C GLY A 300 -6.77 -11.61 10.12
N PHE A 301 -6.73 -11.81 8.80
CA PHE A 301 -6.19 -13.01 8.21
C PHE A 301 -4.73 -13.13 8.62
N GLU A 302 -4.46 -13.92 9.66
CA GLU A 302 -3.22 -14.66 9.78
C GLU A 302 -3.25 -15.72 8.67
N SER A 303 -3.06 -15.28 7.42
CA SER A 303 -2.80 -16.21 6.34
C SER A 303 -1.41 -16.77 6.58
N ASP A 304 -1.29 -18.10 6.59
CA ASP A 304 0.00 -18.77 6.51
C ASP A 304 0.82 -18.10 5.40
N GLU A 305 1.88 -17.38 5.76
CA GLU A 305 2.71 -16.71 4.76
C GLU A 305 3.38 -17.80 3.93
N ALA A 306 3.12 -17.81 2.63
CA ALA A 306 3.68 -18.78 1.70
C ALA A 306 5.05 -18.29 1.23
N GLY A 307 6.04 -19.17 1.18
CA GLY A 307 7.38 -18.80 0.71
C GLY A 307 7.42 -18.68 -0.81
N SER A 308 7.04 -17.54 -1.39
CA SER A 308 7.15 -17.27 -2.84
C SER A 308 8.32 -16.38 -3.23
N HIS A 309 9.01 -15.76 -2.27
CA HIS A 309 10.03 -14.76 -2.58
C HIS A 309 11.41 -15.15 -2.11
N VAL A 310 12.39 -14.55 -2.76
CA VAL A 310 13.75 -14.35 -2.25
C VAL A 310 13.99 -12.86 -2.23
N ILE A 311 14.40 -12.35 -1.07
CA ILE A 311 14.59 -10.92 -0.84
C ILE A 311 16.02 -10.70 -0.40
N ARG A 312 16.71 -9.79 -1.08
CA ARG A 312 18.08 -9.38 -0.78
C ARG A 312 18.18 -7.88 -0.91
N GLY A 313 19.26 -7.30 -0.40
CA GLY A 313 19.49 -5.88 -0.52
C GLY A 313 20.78 -5.44 0.14
N GLY A 314 21.15 -4.20 -0.09
CA GLY A 314 22.37 -3.65 0.44
C GLY A 314 22.78 -2.38 -0.27
N ILE A 315 24.02 -1.95 0.00
CA ILE A 315 24.66 -0.82 -0.65
C ILE A 315 25.77 -1.37 -1.54
N PHE A 316 25.92 -0.80 -2.71
CA PHE A 316 26.99 -1.13 -3.65
C PHE A 316 27.57 0.13 -4.29
N GLN A 317 28.78 -0.01 -4.81
CA GLN A 317 29.44 0.97 -5.65
C GLN A 317 29.97 0.21 -6.88
N GLN A 318 29.79 0.74 -8.09
CA GLN A 318 30.15 0.11 -9.37
C GLN A 318 29.33 -1.12 -9.74
N THR A 319 29.28 -2.15 -8.91
CA THR A 319 28.59 -3.41 -9.24
C THR A 319 28.02 -4.08 -8.00
N ALA A 320 26.76 -4.48 -8.08
CA ALA A 320 26.13 -5.41 -7.15
C ALA A 320 25.90 -6.75 -7.86
N VAL A 321 26.07 -7.84 -7.11
CA VAL A 321 25.87 -9.21 -7.59
C VAL A 321 24.99 -9.94 -6.60
N GLU A 322 23.88 -10.47 -7.09
CA GLU A 322 23.03 -11.41 -6.35
C GLU A 322 23.00 -12.77 -7.04
N ASN A 323 23.17 -13.82 -6.24
CA ASN A 323 23.02 -15.20 -6.72
C ASN A 323 21.65 -15.72 -6.27
N LEU A 324 20.87 -16.20 -7.24
CA LEU A 324 19.52 -16.71 -7.04
C LEU A 324 19.48 -18.20 -7.40
N THR A 325 19.07 -19.04 -6.45
CA THR A 325 18.81 -20.46 -6.74
C THR A 325 17.38 -20.65 -7.23
N VAL A 326 17.24 -21.18 -8.43
CA VAL A 326 15.95 -21.48 -9.06
C VAL A 326 15.67 -22.98 -9.01
N GLU A 327 14.60 -23.39 -8.34
CA GLU A 327 14.20 -24.80 -8.28
C GLU A 327 13.63 -25.31 -9.62
N SER A 328 13.36 -26.62 -9.69
CA SER A 328 12.76 -27.21 -10.89
C SER A 328 11.27 -26.88 -11.04
N ASN A 329 10.81 -26.81 -12.29
CA ASN A 329 9.40 -26.59 -12.67
C ASN A 329 8.81 -25.25 -12.22
N VAL A 330 9.63 -24.22 -12.05
CA VAL A 330 9.15 -22.84 -11.91
C VAL A 330 8.46 -22.44 -13.23
N ARG A 331 7.21 -21.99 -13.13
CA ARG A 331 6.42 -21.55 -14.30
C ARG A 331 6.90 -20.21 -14.79
N THR A 332 7.05 -19.27 -13.85
CA THR A 332 7.53 -17.92 -14.11
C THR A 332 8.36 -17.46 -12.93
N LEU A 333 9.50 -16.83 -13.23
CA LEU A 333 10.33 -16.10 -12.28
C LEU A 333 10.27 -14.62 -12.64
N THR A 334 9.76 -13.81 -11.72
CA THR A 334 9.75 -12.35 -11.87
C THR A 334 10.77 -11.75 -10.92
N ILE A 335 11.70 -10.99 -11.47
CA ILE A 335 12.74 -10.28 -10.73
C ILE A 335 12.41 -8.80 -10.75
N ASN A 336 12.53 -8.15 -9.59
CA ASN A 336 12.61 -6.71 -9.50
C ASN A 336 13.91 -6.31 -8.81
N TRP A 337 14.68 -5.45 -9.47
CA TRP A 337 15.77 -4.71 -8.87
C TRP A 337 15.30 -3.28 -8.60
N MET A 338 14.99 -2.99 -7.34
CA MET A 338 14.61 -1.66 -6.91
C MET A 338 15.85 -0.93 -6.36
N SER A 339 16.10 0.31 -6.78
CA SER A 339 17.25 1.11 -6.34
C SER A 339 16.89 2.58 -6.15
N ASP A 340 17.73 3.34 -5.43
CA ASP A 340 17.53 4.78 -5.20
C ASP A 340 17.71 5.64 -6.46
N GLN A 341 18.27 5.04 -7.52
CA GLN A 341 18.52 5.63 -8.83
C GLN A 341 18.42 4.55 -9.92
N PRO A 342 18.17 4.90 -11.20
CA PRO A 342 18.22 3.94 -12.29
C PRO A 342 19.58 3.26 -12.35
N VAL A 343 19.63 1.96 -12.64
CA VAL A 343 20.90 1.25 -12.90
C VAL A 343 21.24 1.33 -14.38
N ASP A 344 22.53 1.46 -14.71
CA ASP A 344 23.00 1.58 -16.10
C ASP A 344 22.76 0.29 -16.88
N THR A 345 22.99 -0.85 -16.22
CA THR A 345 22.79 -2.18 -16.78
C THR A 345 22.31 -3.14 -15.70
N LEU A 346 21.36 -4.00 -16.08
CA LEU A 346 20.94 -5.17 -15.30
C LEU A 346 21.15 -6.42 -16.16
N THR A 347 22.14 -7.22 -15.78
CA THR A 347 22.54 -8.42 -16.53
C THR A 347 22.12 -9.66 -15.76
N MET A 348 21.50 -10.62 -16.46
CA MET A 348 21.18 -11.93 -15.91
C MET A 348 22.00 -13.00 -16.61
N ILE A 349 22.63 -13.87 -15.83
CA ILE A 349 23.43 -14.99 -16.32
C ILE A 349 22.76 -16.27 -15.85
N SER A 350 22.39 -17.12 -16.82
CA SER A 350 21.73 -18.40 -16.58
C SER A 350 22.68 -19.46 -16.02
N PRO A 351 22.16 -20.59 -15.50
CA PRO A 351 22.98 -21.67 -14.94
C PRO A 351 23.97 -22.32 -15.92
N ASP A 352 23.74 -22.19 -17.22
CA ASP A 352 24.67 -22.63 -18.29
C ASP A 352 25.65 -21.53 -18.73
N HIS A 353 25.78 -20.46 -17.93
CA HIS A 353 26.68 -19.33 -18.11
C HIS A 353 26.40 -18.46 -19.34
N GLN A 354 25.18 -18.49 -19.87
CA GLN A 354 24.77 -17.58 -20.95
C GLN A 354 24.20 -16.28 -20.38
N THR A 355 24.52 -15.15 -21.00
CA THR A 355 23.82 -13.90 -20.72
C THR A 355 22.42 -13.95 -21.31
N VAL A 356 21.41 -13.75 -20.48
CA VAL A 356 20.01 -13.71 -20.88
C VAL A 356 19.57 -12.26 -21.03
N ASN A 357 19.26 -11.87 -22.26
CA ASN A 357 18.69 -10.55 -22.56
C ASN A 357 17.17 -10.61 -22.32
N VAL A 358 16.75 -10.16 -21.15
CA VAL A 358 15.32 -9.97 -20.84
C VAL A 358 15.02 -8.48 -20.93
N PRO A 359 13.90 -8.06 -21.56
CA PRO A 359 13.44 -6.68 -21.47
C PRO A 359 13.32 -6.25 -20.01
N VAL A 360 13.87 -5.09 -19.70
CA VAL A 360 13.82 -4.48 -18.37
C VAL A 360 12.98 -3.22 -18.49
N ASP A 361 11.84 -3.22 -17.80
CA ASP A 361 11.01 -2.01 -17.68
C ASP A 361 11.46 -1.19 -16.48
N VAL A 362 11.58 0.12 -16.69
CA VAL A 362 12.08 1.08 -15.70
C VAL A 362 11.03 2.13 -15.39
N TYR A 363 10.73 2.31 -14.10
CA TYR A 363 9.75 3.27 -13.64
C TYR A 363 10.03 3.71 -12.20
N GLN A 364 9.55 4.90 -11.85
CA GLN A 364 9.68 5.45 -10.50
C GLN A 364 8.54 4.97 -9.60
N GLU A 365 8.87 4.70 -8.35
CA GLU A 365 7.98 4.15 -7.34
C GLU A 365 7.15 5.24 -6.65
N GLU A 366 5.89 4.94 -6.36
CA GLU A 366 4.99 5.76 -5.53
C GLU A 366 4.72 5.06 -4.18
N GLY A 367 4.13 5.77 -3.22
CA GLY A 367 3.69 5.16 -1.95
C GLY A 367 4.85 4.92 -0.97
N VAL A 368 4.99 3.68 -0.47
CA VAL A 368 5.93 3.36 0.62
C VAL A 368 7.38 3.59 0.20
N PHE A 369 7.75 3.17 -1.00
CA PHE A 369 9.12 3.29 -1.53
C PHE A 369 9.27 4.50 -2.46
N GLN A 370 8.48 5.55 -2.24
CA GLN A 370 8.44 6.73 -3.10
C GLN A 370 9.84 7.25 -3.45
N GLY A 371 10.08 7.44 -4.74
CA GLY A 371 11.35 7.93 -5.27
C GLY A 371 12.32 6.84 -5.76
N ALA A 372 12.09 5.58 -5.39
CA ALA A 372 12.87 4.44 -5.91
C ALA A 372 12.64 4.21 -7.41
N TRP A 373 13.56 3.51 -8.05
CA TRP A 373 13.49 3.07 -9.44
C TRP A 373 13.43 1.56 -9.49
N ASN A 374 12.40 1.03 -10.14
CA ASN A 374 12.22 -0.41 -10.33
C ASN A 374 12.77 -0.83 -11.67
N HIS A 375 13.33 -2.03 -11.72
CA HIS A 375 13.83 -2.67 -12.92
C HIS A 375 13.29 -4.10 -12.93
N VAL A 376 12.20 -4.29 -13.66
CA VAL A 376 11.43 -5.54 -13.64
C VAL A 376 11.76 -6.40 -14.84
N ALA A 377 12.03 -7.68 -14.60
CA ALA A 377 12.27 -8.68 -15.62
C ALA A 377 11.46 -9.95 -15.35
N VAL A 378 10.92 -10.56 -16.40
CA VAL A 378 10.13 -11.81 -16.31
C VAL A 378 10.79 -12.90 -17.15
N ILE A 379 11.09 -14.02 -16.51
CA ILE A 379 11.64 -15.21 -17.16
C ILE A 379 10.57 -16.30 -17.11
N ASN A 380 10.07 -16.69 -18.29
CA ASN A 380 9.14 -17.80 -18.43
C ASN A 380 9.92 -19.11 -18.45
N GLN A 381 9.47 -20.08 -17.66
CA GLN A 381 10.10 -21.41 -17.54
C GLN A 381 11.62 -21.31 -17.35
N PRO A 382 12.11 -20.60 -16.31
CA PRO A 382 13.53 -20.41 -16.09
C PRO A 382 14.25 -21.75 -15.92
N MET A 383 15.49 -21.82 -16.42
CA MET A 383 16.36 -22.96 -16.18
C MET A 383 16.59 -23.15 -14.68
N SER A 384 16.45 -24.39 -14.18
CA SER A 384 16.77 -24.70 -12.79
C SER A 384 18.28 -24.60 -12.55
N GLY A 385 18.69 -24.00 -11.44
CA GLY A 385 20.10 -23.85 -11.08
C GLY A 385 20.39 -22.47 -10.49
N GLU A 386 21.68 -22.15 -10.40
CA GLU A 386 22.14 -20.86 -9.89
C GLU A 386 22.14 -19.82 -11.01
N TRP A 387 21.35 -18.76 -10.81
CA TRP A 387 21.34 -17.57 -11.65
C TRP A 387 22.17 -16.49 -10.99
N LYS A 388 22.88 -15.71 -11.79
CA LYS A 388 23.62 -14.53 -11.32
C LYS A 388 22.99 -13.27 -11.90
N ILE A 389 22.63 -12.34 -11.02
CA ILE A 389 22.04 -11.05 -11.36
C ILE A 389 23.07 -9.98 -11.03
N GLU A 390 23.49 -9.22 -12.03
CA GLU A 390 24.48 -8.15 -11.89
C GLU A 390 23.85 -6.80 -12.24
N ALA A 391 23.88 -5.85 -11.30
CA ALA A 391 23.50 -4.47 -11.55
C ALA A 391 24.73 -3.57 -11.48
N LYS A 392 24.80 -2.56 -12.35
CA LYS A 392 25.90 -1.60 -12.38
C LYS A 392 25.42 -0.17 -12.23
N ASN A 393 26.21 0.61 -11.50
CA ASN A 393 26.02 2.04 -11.35
C ASN A 393 27.36 2.69 -11.03
N ASP A 394 27.67 3.81 -11.67
CA ASP A 394 28.89 4.58 -11.41
C ASP A 394 28.95 5.15 -9.98
N ASP A 395 27.79 5.56 -9.44
CA ASP A 395 27.66 6.11 -8.10
C ASP A 395 27.34 5.04 -7.04
N THR A 396 27.49 5.42 -5.76
CA THR A 396 27.03 4.57 -4.66
C THR A 396 25.51 4.51 -4.68
N SER A 397 24.94 3.31 -4.62
CA SER A 397 23.50 3.07 -4.67
C SER A 397 23.10 2.03 -3.63
N ALA A 398 21.87 2.13 -3.12
CA ALA A 398 21.23 1.06 -2.37
C ALA A 398 20.22 0.34 -3.25
N TYR A 399 20.01 -0.94 -2.97
CA TYR A 399 19.04 -1.74 -3.69
C TYR A 399 18.27 -2.69 -2.78
N LEU A 400 17.10 -3.06 -3.29
CA LEU A 400 16.26 -4.15 -2.84
C LEU A 400 16.00 -5.06 -4.04
N PHE A 401 16.52 -6.27 -3.97
CA PHE A 401 16.28 -7.32 -4.95
C PHE A 401 15.16 -8.24 -4.46
N VAL A 402 14.13 -8.40 -5.28
CA VAL A 402 13.01 -9.33 -5.02
C VAL A 402 12.84 -10.25 -6.21
N ALA A 403 13.05 -11.55 -5.98
CA ALA A 403 12.69 -12.60 -6.91
C ALA A 403 11.40 -13.28 -6.45
N THR A 404 10.40 -13.36 -7.34
CA THR A 404 9.09 -13.96 -7.08
C THR A 404 8.90 -15.21 -7.92
N PHE A 405 8.62 -16.32 -7.25
CA PHE A 405 8.49 -17.65 -7.84
C PHE A 405 7.01 -18.04 -7.99
N ASP A 406 6.59 -18.25 -9.23
CA ASP A 406 5.38 -19.02 -9.51
C ASP A 406 5.73 -20.51 -9.61
N SER A 407 5.58 -21.22 -8.49
CA SER A 407 6.07 -22.58 -8.30
C SER A 407 5.17 -23.38 -7.38
N GLU A 408 5.04 -24.70 -7.62
CA GLU A 408 4.34 -25.60 -6.71
C GLU A 408 5.03 -25.72 -5.34
N LEU A 409 6.31 -25.34 -5.23
CA LEU A 409 7.06 -25.39 -3.98
C LEU A 409 6.56 -24.35 -2.96
N THR A 410 6.06 -23.20 -3.44
CA THR A 410 5.65 -22.05 -2.63
C THR A 410 4.66 -22.40 -1.52
N LYS A 411 3.70 -23.30 -1.79
CA LYS A 411 2.68 -23.71 -0.81
C LYS A 411 3.18 -24.68 0.27
N ASN A 412 4.40 -25.20 0.12
CA ASN A 412 4.97 -26.25 0.97
C ASN A 412 5.88 -25.69 2.08
N ILE A 413 6.08 -24.37 2.13
CA ILE A 413 6.87 -23.69 3.14
C ILE A 413 6.01 -22.57 3.71
N LYS A 414 5.78 -22.61 5.01
CA LYS A 414 4.89 -21.68 5.70
C LYS A 414 5.54 -21.15 6.96
N LEU A 415 5.40 -19.86 7.21
CA LEU A 415 5.75 -19.25 8.49
C LEU A 415 4.49 -19.12 9.34
N LYS A 416 4.56 -19.57 10.60
CA LYS A 416 3.42 -19.50 11.53
C LYS A 416 3.80 -18.95 12.90
N PRO A 417 2.95 -18.11 13.51
CA PRO A 417 3.08 -17.75 14.90
C PRO A 417 2.69 -18.91 15.82
N LYS A 418 3.33 -19.00 16.98
CA LYS A 418 2.93 -19.80 18.13
C LYS A 418 2.81 -18.89 19.37
N ASN A 419 2.12 -19.38 20.40
CA ASN A 419 2.11 -18.80 21.75
C ASN A 419 1.96 -17.27 21.78
N ASN A 420 0.79 -16.75 21.45
CA ASN A 420 0.54 -15.30 21.50
C ASN A 420 1.63 -14.47 20.77
N LYS A 421 2.15 -14.99 19.65
CA LYS A 421 3.15 -14.37 18.76
C LYS A 421 4.55 -14.15 19.36
N ASP A 422 4.84 -14.75 20.52
CA ASP A 422 6.19 -14.69 21.11
C ASP A 422 7.18 -15.67 20.45
N LYS A 423 6.66 -16.60 19.63
CA LYS A 423 7.43 -17.60 18.90
C LYS A 423 6.96 -17.76 17.47
N TRP A 424 7.88 -18.12 16.60
CA TRP A 424 7.63 -18.38 15.19
C TRP A 424 8.26 -19.70 14.75
N VAL A 425 7.52 -20.44 13.93
CA VAL A 425 7.93 -21.76 13.42
C VAL A 425 7.74 -21.81 11.92
N ILE A 426 8.70 -22.45 11.27
CA ILE A 426 8.65 -22.71 9.84
C ILE A 426 8.15 -24.13 9.64
N GLU A 427 6.99 -24.26 9.01
CA GLU A 427 6.43 -25.54 8.62
C GLU A 427 6.85 -25.85 7.18
N MET A 428 7.37 -27.06 6.97
CA MET A 428 7.78 -27.55 5.67
C MET A 428 7.14 -28.91 5.39
N ASP A 429 6.60 -29.10 4.19
CA ASP A 429 6.09 -30.42 3.78
C ASP A 429 7.24 -31.40 3.52
N GLY A 430 7.48 -32.29 4.48
CA GLY A 430 8.51 -33.34 4.38
C GLY A 430 8.30 -34.35 3.24
N THR A 431 7.12 -34.38 2.61
CA THR A 431 6.87 -35.18 1.39
C THR A 431 7.33 -34.48 0.11
N LYS A 432 7.78 -33.23 0.20
CA LYS A 432 8.29 -32.42 -0.92
C LYS A 432 9.71 -31.90 -0.67
N ILE A 433 10.08 -31.67 0.59
CA ILE A 433 11.33 -31.03 1.01
C ILE A 433 12.13 -31.96 1.92
N LYS A 434 13.45 -32.02 1.72
CA LYS A 434 14.37 -32.69 2.65
C LYS A 434 14.62 -31.78 3.86
N THR A 435 13.68 -31.79 4.81
CA THR A 435 13.70 -30.92 6.00
C THR A 435 15.04 -30.99 6.77
N LYS A 436 15.62 -32.20 6.92
CA LYS A 436 16.92 -32.43 7.59
C LYS A 436 18.13 -31.77 6.91
N LYS A 437 18.02 -31.45 5.63
CA LYS A 437 19.07 -30.76 4.86
C LYS A 437 18.77 -29.28 4.67
N THR A 438 17.71 -28.78 5.28
CA THR A 438 17.30 -27.39 5.12
C THR A 438 17.96 -26.55 6.20
N LYS A 439 18.70 -25.54 5.76
CA LYS A 439 19.30 -24.52 6.62
C LYS A 439 18.36 -23.33 6.70
N VAL A 440 18.09 -22.88 7.91
CA VAL A 440 17.34 -21.65 8.17
C VAL A 440 18.23 -20.70 8.93
N GLU A 441 18.29 -19.45 8.48
CA GLU A 441 18.89 -18.34 9.19
C GLU A 441 17.86 -17.24 9.41
N TYR A 442 17.91 -16.58 10.55
CA TYR A 442 17.06 -15.40 10.79
C TYR A 442 17.86 -14.21 11.31
N SER A 443 17.37 -13.03 10.98
CA SER A 443 17.79 -11.75 11.55
C SER A 443 16.59 -11.10 12.24
N LEU A 444 16.87 -10.41 13.34
CA LEU A 444 15.85 -9.74 14.14
C LEU A 444 16.30 -8.31 14.44
N ASP A 445 15.56 -7.35 13.91
CA ASP A 445 15.78 -5.93 14.14
C ASP A 445 14.63 -5.34 14.97
N PHE A 446 14.91 -4.33 15.79
CA PHE A 446 13.92 -3.68 16.65
C PHE A 446 13.89 -2.18 16.43
N VAL A 447 12.69 -1.63 16.29
CA VAL A 447 12.43 -0.18 16.16
C VAL A 447 11.43 0.23 17.24
N ALA A 448 11.92 0.99 18.23
CA ALA A 448 11.14 1.45 19.38
C ALA A 448 9.98 2.37 18.99
N LYS A 449 8.91 2.34 19.80
CA LYS A 449 7.77 3.26 19.74
C LYS A 449 8.07 4.50 20.58
N GLU A 450 8.60 5.56 20.00
CA GLU A 450 8.64 6.89 20.61
C GLU A 450 8.47 7.97 19.53
N ASN A 451 7.70 9.03 19.84
CA ASN A 451 7.53 10.25 19.04
C ASN A 451 8.90 10.88 18.73
N ASN A 452 9.55 10.44 17.66
CA ASN A 452 10.91 10.83 17.36
C ASN A 452 11.06 10.92 15.84
N PRO A 453 10.94 12.13 15.27
CA PRO A 453 10.80 12.32 13.83
C PRO A 453 11.98 11.67 13.10
N GLY A 454 11.71 10.55 12.41
CA GLY A 454 12.60 9.90 11.45
C GLY A 454 14.03 9.53 11.93
N LYS A 455 14.30 9.31 13.23
CA LYS A 455 15.71 9.32 13.72
C LYS A 455 16.23 8.18 14.60
N LYS A 456 15.43 7.26 15.15
CA LYS A 456 16.04 6.08 15.78
C LYS A 456 16.35 5.03 14.71
N LYS A 457 17.64 4.89 14.39
CA LYS A 457 18.14 3.71 13.66
C LYS A 457 17.70 2.46 14.42
N GLY A 458 17.04 1.54 13.74
CA GLY A 458 16.67 0.25 14.31
C GLY A 458 17.88 -0.42 14.96
N LYS A 459 17.65 -1.10 16.07
CA LYS A 459 18.68 -1.87 16.76
C LYS A 459 18.66 -3.30 16.23
N LYS A 460 19.77 -3.73 15.64
CA LYS A 460 19.98 -5.14 15.29
C LYS A 460 20.13 -5.97 16.57
N LEU A 461 19.17 -6.87 16.82
CA LEU A 461 19.15 -7.73 18.01
C LEU A 461 19.79 -9.09 17.75
N LYS A 462 19.57 -9.64 16.55
CA LYS A 462 20.14 -10.90 16.07
C LYS A 462 20.49 -10.77 14.60
N GLU A 463 21.59 -11.39 14.19
CA GLU A 463 22.07 -11.39 12.81
C GLU A 463 22.40 -12.81 12.37
N LYS A 464 21.74 -13.27 11.29
CA LYS A 464 22.00 -14.55 10.63
C LYS A 464 22.16 -15.74 11.60
N VAL A 465 21.27 -15.83 12.58
CA VAL A 465 21.28 -16.94 13.54
C VAL A 465 20.76 -18.19 12.84
N SER A 466 21.61 -19.21 12.75
CA SER A 466 21.21 -20.52 12.20
C SER A 466 20.31 -21.27 13.18
N LEU A 467 19.20 -21.81 12.70
CA LEU A 467 18.32 -22.69 13.48
C LEU A 467 18.67 -24.16 13.22
N SER A 468 18.61 -24.95 14.29
CA SER A 468 18.63 -26.41 14.22
C SER A 468 17.25 -26.99 13.89
N GLU A 469 17.19 -28.28 13.56
CA GLU A 469 15.94 -28.96 13.20
C GLU A 469 14.91 -28.87 14.36
N HIS A 470 13.71 -28.33 14.09
CA HIS A 470 12.62 -28.10 15.06
C HIS A 470 12.81 -26.94 16.05
N GLU A 471 13.87 -26.13 15.90
CA GLU A 471 14.07 -24.97 16.76
C GLU A 471 13.09 -23.84 16.41
N GLU A 472 12.55 -23.19 17.44
CA GLU A 472 11.58 -22.10 17.30
C GLU A 472 12.30 -20.75 17.37
N ILE A 473 11.89 -19.80 16.55
CA ILE A 473 12.40 -18.43 16.62
C ILE A 473 11.71 -17.74 17.79
N MET A 474 12.47 -17.34 18.80
CA MET A 474 11.94 -16.64 19.96
C MET A 474 12.10 -15.12 19.83
N ILE A 475 11.02 -14.38 20.02
CA ILE A 475 11.09 -12.91 20.10
C ILE A 475 11.51 -12.52 21.52
N PRO A 476 12.60 -11.73 21.70
CA PRO A 476 13.09 -11.36 23.01
C PRO A 476 12.04 -10.62 23.84
N LYS A 477 11.93 -10.99 25.12
CA LYS A 477 11.12 -10.28 26.11
C LYS A 477 11.83 -9.00 26.58
N GLN A 478 12.09 -8.04 25.70
CA GLN A 478 12.61 -6.72 26.12
C GLN A 478 11.48 -5.88 26.72
N ASN A 479 11.79 -4.93 27.60
CA ASN A 479 10.75 -4.09 28.22
C ASN A 479 10.32 -2.90 27.33
N GLU A 480 10.95 -2.70 26.18
CA GLU A 480 10.68 -1.58 25.28
C GLU A 480 9.53 -1.93 24.29
N ALA A 481 8.57 -1.01 24.18
CA ALA A 481 7.50 -1.07 23.19
C ALA A 481 8.03 -0.69 21.80
N GLY A 482 7.53 -1.33 20.76
CA GLY A 482 8.00 -1.10 19.38
C GLY A 482 7.77 -2.29 18.46
N VAL A 483 8.26 -2.18 17.24
CA VAL A 483 8.12 -3.21 16.20
C VAL A 483 9.41 -4.01 16.08
N TYR A 484 9.28 -5.33 16.11
CA TYR A 484 10.31 -6.30 15.81
C TYR A 484 10.14 -6.76 14.36
N HIS A 485 11.21 -6.69 13.57
CA HIS A 485 11.24 -7.09 12.17
C HIS A 485 12.04 -8.39 12.08
N LEU A 486 11.33 -9.47 11.76
CA LEU A 486 11.87 -10.79 11.62
C LEU A 486 12.08 -11.06 10.13
N THR A 487 13.34 -11.20 9.71
CA THR A 487 13.69 -11.64 8.35
C THR A 487 14.28 -13.04 8.43
N ILE A 488 13.72 -13.98 7.67
CA ILE A 488 14.11 -15.39 7.70
C ILE A 488 14.54 -15.80 6.30
N ASP A 489 15.76 -16.30 6.17
CA ASP A 489 16.30 -16.88 4.94
C ASP A 489 16.38 -18.41 5.07
N ILE A 490 15.84 -19.11 4.08
CA ILE A 490 15.79 -20.57 4.02
C ILE A 490 16.57 -21.01 2.79
N LYS A 491 17.46 -21.99 2.96
CA LYS A 491 18.15 -22.70 1.87
C LYS A 491 18.01 -24.19 2.09
N GLY A 492 17.46 -24.91 1.13
CA GLY A 492 17.19 -26.34 1.28
C GLY A 492 17.28 -27.13 -0.02
N GLU A 493 16.95 -28.41 0.08
CA GLU A 493 16.82 -29.32 -1.07
C GLU A 493 15.40 -29.87 -1.14
N THR A 494 14.83 -29.92 -2.34
CA THR A 494 13.64 -30.73 -2.64
C THR A 494 13.96 -32.23 -2.54
N LEU A 495 12.94 -33.10 -2.51
CA LEU A 495 13.16 -34.56 -2.44
C LEU A 495 14.00 -35.11 -3.60
N ASP A 496 13.87 -34.56 -4.80
CA ASP A 496 14.68 -34.89 -5.98
C ASP A 496 16.10 -34.27 -5.95
N GLY A 497 16.45 -33.58 -4.86
CA GLY A 497 17.80 -33.06 -4.63
C GLY A 497 18.10 -31.74 -5.33
N LYS A 498 17.08 -31.00 -5.74
CA LYS A 498 17.24 -29.67 -6.34
C LYS A 498 17.29 -28.63 -5.23
N PRO A 499 18.28 -27.72 -5.24
CA PRO A 499 18.35 -26.69 -4.23
C PRO A 499 17.24 -25.65 -4.45
N PHE A 500 16.79 -25.04 -3.36
CA PHE A 500 15.86 -23.91 -3.38
C PHE A 500 16.23 -22.92 -2.28
N GLU A 501 15.75 -21.69 -2.41
CA GLU A 501 15.83 -20.70 -1.34
C GLU A 501 14.55 -19.87 -1.24
N ARG A 502 14.26 -19.35 -0.05
CA ARG A 502 13.12 -18.47 0.25
C ARG A 502 13.47 -17.45 1.32
N THR A 503 12.77 -16.33 1.32
CA THR A 503 12.84 -15.29 2.36
C THR A 503 11.44 -14.95 2.86
N PHE A 504 11.28 -14.88 4.18
CA PHE A 504 10.10 -14.31 4.83
C PHE A 504 10.44 -13.00 5.53
N VAL A 505 9.48 -12.07 5.53
CA VAL A 505 9.54 -10.82 6.29
C VAL A 505 8.26 -10.73 7.10
N GLN A 506 8.41 -10.67 8.42
CA GLN A 506 7.31 -10.61 9.37
C GLN A 506 7.57 -9.50 10.39
N THR A 507 6.53 -8.76 10.76
CA THR A 507 6.60 -7.80 11.87
C THR A 507 5.83 -8.27 13.10
N ILE A 508 6.28 -7.89 14.28
CA ILE A 508 5.62 -8.15 15.56
C ILE A 508 5.67 -6.87 16.38
N TYR A 509 4.52 -6.35 16.79
CA TYR A 509 4.46 -5.15 17.62
C TYR A 509 4.31 -5.55 19.07
N LYS A 510 5.13 -4.94 19.92
CA LYS A 510 5.06 -5.07 21.37
C LYS A 510 4.54 -3.79 22.00
N ASP A 511 3.47 -3.89 22.77
CA ASP A 511 2.97 -2.76 23.56
C ASP A 511 3.74 -2.57 24.88
N GLU A 512 3.48 -1.47 25.58
CA GLU A 512 4.12 -1.12 26.86
C GLU A 512 3.84 -2.12 27.99
N LYS A 513 2.77 -2.91 27.87
CA LYS A 513 2.40 -3.98 28.82
C LYS A 513 3.08 -5.30 28.47
N GLY A 514 3.76 -5.35 27.32
CA GLY A 514 4.47 -6.50 26.80
C GLY A 514 3.63 -7.49 26.02
N ASN A 515 2.39 -7.12 25.62
CA ASN A 515 1.58 -7.93 24.71
C ASN A 515 2.11 -7.82 23.28
N MET A 516 1.98 -8.89 22.50
CA MET A 516 2.46 -8.99 21.13
C MET A 516 1.27 -9.06 20.14
N TYR A 517 1.38 -8.39 19.00
CA TYR A 517 0.33 -8.24 17.99
C TYR A 517 0.82 -8.51 16.57
#